data_AF-A0A7X7P3V9-F1
#
_entry.id   AF-A0A7X7P3V9-F1
#
_cell.length_a   1.000
_cell.length_b   1.000
_cell.length_c   1.000
_cell.angle_alpha   90.00
_cell.angle_beta   90.00
_cell.angle_gamma   90.00
#
_symmetry.space_group_name_H-M   'P 1'
#
loop_
_entity.id
_entity.type
_entity.pdbx_description
1 polymer ?
#
loop_
_entity_poly.entity_id
_entity_poly.type
_entity_poly.pdbx_seq_one_letter_code
_entity_poly.pdbx_strand_id
1 'polypeptide(L)'
;MNWKLFAATFWLIFLAELGDKTQLAVMLQSAVHGRGVVFWAASAALVCSVVLGVSLGGLLSKLVSERVIHAVGGAVFIAFGIWMLYAAVRPGADVEPILKAAEQTPDNP
;
A
#
# COMPACT_ATOMS: atom_id res chain seq x y z
N MET A 1 21.06 9.61 -19.43
CA MET A 1 20.08 9.16 -18.42
C MET A 1 19.51 10.40 -17.73
N ASN A 2 18.19 10.60 -17.72
CA ASN A 2 17.59 11.78 -17.08
C ASN A 2 17.62 11.62 -15.56
N TRP A 3 18.73 12.02 -14.93
CA TRP A 3 18.93 11.87 -13.48
C TRP A 3 17.85 12.57 -12.64
N LYS A 4 17.32 13.69 -13.16
CA LYS A 4 16.20 14.42 -12.56
C LYS A 4 14.93 13.56 -12.48
N LEU A 5 14.61 12.86 -13.58
CA LEU A 5 13.42 12.01 -13.65
C LEU A 5 13.59 10.79 -12.72
N PHE A 6 14.77 10.17 -12.72
CA PHE A 6 15.09 9.07 -11.82
C PHE A 6 14.92 9.47 -10.35
N ALA A 7 15.55 10.57 -9.93
CA ALA A 7 15.46 11.04 -8.55
C ALA A 7 14.03 11.40 -8.15
N ALA A 8 13.27 12.07 -9.04
CA ALA A 8 11.89 12.44 -8.79
C ALA A 8 11.01 11.18 -8.60
N THR A 9 11.11 10.21 -9.51
CA THR A 9 10.34 8.96 -9.41
C THR A 9 10.75 8.13 -8.20
N PHE A 10 12.06 8.05 -7.89
CA PHE A 10 12.55 7.35 -6.71
C PHE A 10 11.97 7.94 -5.43
N TRP A 11 12.09 9.25 -5.23
CA TRP A 11 11.58 9.90 -4.01
C TRP A 11 10.06 9.86 -3.92
N LEU A 12 9.35 10.05 -5.05
CA LEU A 12 7.89 9.93 -5.09
C LEU A 12 7.43 8.56 -4.59
N ILE A 13 7.99 7.48 -5.13
CA ILE A 13 7.61 6.11 -4.75
C ILE A 13 8.10 5.78 -3.34
N PHE A 14 9.33 6.14 -3.00
CA PHE A 14 9.91 5.88 -1.68
C PHE A 14 9.09 6.52 -0.56
N LEU A 15 8.66 7.78 -0.72
CA LEU A 15 7.79 8.45 0.26
C LEU A 15 6.38 7.85 0.28
N ALA A 16 5.82 7.49 -0.88
CA ALA A 16 4.49 6.91 -0.97
C ALA A 16 4.38 5.53 -0.29
N GLU A 17 5.46 4.75 -0.31
CA GLU A 17 5.52 3.41 0.27
C GLU A 17 5.98 3.41 1.74
N LEU A 18 6.42 4.55 2.28
CA LEU A 18 7.02 4.62 3.62
C LEU A 18 5.95 4.41 4.71
N GLY A 19 6.13 3.38 5.54
CA GLY A 19 5.19 3.05 6.61
C GLY A 19 3.95 2.27 6.15
N ASP A 20 3.94 1.72 4.94
CA ASP A 20 2.85 0.85 4.49
C ASP A 20 2.80 -0.49 5.27
N LYS A 21 1.63 -1.12 5.28
CA LYS A 21 1.36 -2.43 5.90
C LYS A 21 2.32 -3.51 5.40
N THR A 22 2.75 -3.42 4.14
CA THR A 22 3.75 -4.35 3.60
C THR A 22 5.09 -4.25 4.33
N GLN A 23 5.53 -3.06 4.75
CA GLN A 23 6.76 -2.89 5.53
C GLN A 23 6.63 -3.54 6.91
N LEU A 24 5.48 -3.35 7.59
CA LEU A 24 5.21 -4.01 8.87
C LEU A 24 5.20 -5.54 8.72
N ALA A 25 4.61 -6.08 7.66
CA ALA A 25 4.62 -7.51 7.37
C ALA A 25 6.04 -8.04 7.16
N VAL A 26 6.89 -7.33 6.42
CA VAL A 26 8.30 -7.69 6.22
C VAL A 26 9.08 -7.63 7.55
N MET A 27 8.85 -6.60 8.37
CA MET A 27 9.48 -6.48 9.68
C MET A 27 9.10 -7.63 10.61
N LEU A 28 7.80 -7.94 10.72
CA LEU A 28 7.32 -9.10 11.48
C LEU A 28 7.95 -10.39 10.95
N GLN A 29 8.05 -10.54 9.63
CA GLN A 29 8.61 -11.76 9.06
C GLN A 29 10.11 -11.90 9.28
N SER A 30 10.82 -10.77 9.37
CA SER A 30 12.24 -10.71 9.74
C SER A 30 12.51 -11.06 11.21
N ALA A 31 11.48 -10.99 12.07
CA ALA A 31 11.58 -11.41 13.47
C ALA A 31 11.46 -12.93 13.64
N VAL A 32 10.77 -13.60 12.71
CA VAL A 32 10.55 -15.06 12.73
C VAL A 32 11.57 -15.82 11.88
N HIS A 33 11.98 -15.25 10.74
CA HIS A 33 12.87 -15.91 9.78
C HIS A 33 14.24 -15.23 9.69
N GLY A 34 15.19 -15.90 9.03
CA GLY A 34 16.53 -15.33 8.82
C GLY A 34 16.49 -13.99 8.08
N ARG A 35 17.07 -12.96 8.67
CA ARG A 35 17.10 -11.57 8.16
C ARG A 35 17.50 -11.47 6.69
N GLY A 36 18.52 -12.23 6.28
CA GLY A 36 19.00 -12.26 4.90
C GLY A 36 18.00 -12.88 3.91
N VAL A 37 17.30 -13.95 4.31
CA VAL A 37 16.27 -14.60 3.48
C VAL A 37 15.09 -13.66 3.26
N VAL A 38 14.61 -13.04 4.35
CA VAL A 38 13.50 -12.09 4.28
C VAL A 38 13.86 -10.86 3.45
N PHE A 39 15.08 -10.33 3.60
CA PHE A 39 15.57 -9.21 2.79
C PHE A 39 15.52 -9.53 1.30
N TRP A 40 16.10 -10.66 0.88
CA TRP A 40 16.12 -11.04 -0.54
C TRP A 40 14.73 -11.38 -1.08
N ALA A 41 13.91 -12.08 -0.29
CA ALA A 41 12.54 -12.40 -0.69
C ALA A 41 11.67 -11.15 -0.85
N ALA A 42 11.71 -10.23 0.13
CA ALA A 42 10.97 -8.98 0.07
C ALA A 42 11.45 -8.07 -1.08
N SER A 43 12.77 -7.97 -1.27
CA SER A 43 13.37 -7.20 -2.37
C SER A 43 12.96 -7.77 -3.74
N ALA A 44 13.00 -9.09 -3.90
CA ALA A 44 12.57 -9.75 -5.13
C ALA A 44 11.07 -9.54 -5.38
N ALA A 45 10.23 -9.68 -4.36
CA ALA A 45 8.80 -9.42 -4.46
C ALA A 45 8.51 -7.97 -4.88
N LEU A 46 9.22 -6.99 -4.30
CA LEU A 46 9.10 -5.58 -4.65
C LEU A 46 9.47 -5.35 -6.12
N VAL A 47 10.62 -5.85 -6.57
CA VAL A 47 11.07 -5.72 -7.96
C VAL A 47 10.07 -6.37 -8.91
N CYS A 48 9.61 -7.58 -8.62
CA CYS A 48 8.60 -8.27 -9.42
C CYS A 48 7.30 -7.46 -9.51
N SER A 49 6.82 -6.92 -8.40
CA SER A 49 5.61 -6.09 -8.36
C SER A 49 5.74 -4.85 -9.26
N VAL A 50 6.86 -4.13 -9.14
CA VAL A 50 7.13 -2.93 -9.95
C VAL A 50 7.24 -3.28 -11.44
N VAL A 51 7.98 -4.34 -11.78
CA VAL A 51 8.14 -4.78 -13.18
C VAL A 51 6.79 -5.14 -13.79
N LEU A 52 5.95 -5.88 -13.06
CA LEU A 52 4.61 -6.22 -13.52
C LEU A 52 3.73 -4.97 -13.70
N GLY A 53 3.72 -4.08 -12.72
CA GLY A 53 2.94 -2.83 -12.77
C GLY A 53 3.33 -1.93 -13.94
N VAL A 54 4.63 -1.68 -14.12
CA VAL A 54 5.15 -0.85 -15.22
C VAL A 54 4.93 -1.51 -16.58
N SER A 55 5.12 -2.84 -16.68
CA SER A 55 4.90 -3.55 -17.94
C SER A 55 3.44 -3.50 -18.36
N LEU A 56 2.52 -3.83 -17.45
CA LEU A 56 1.08 -3.78 -17.70
C LEU A 56 0.60 -2.36 -18.00
N GLY A 57 1.05 -1.37 -17.22
CA GLY A 57 0.74 0.04 -17.45
C GLY A 57 1.23 0.52 -18.82
N GLY A 58 2.46 0.14 -19.19
CA GLY A 58 3.04 0.46 -20.50
C GLY A 58 2.30 -0.19 -21.67
N LEU A 59 1.80 -1.42 -21.51
CA LEU A 59 0.93 -2.06 -22.50
C LEU A 59 -0.43 -1.35 -22.59
N LEU A 60 -1.04 -1.03 -21.46
CA LEU A 60 -2.34 -0.37 -21.41
C LEU A 60 -2.30 1.02 -22.07
N SER A 61 -1.24 1.79 -21.84
CA SER A 61 -1.03 3.10 -22.46
C SER A 61 -0.88 3.06 -23.99
N LYS A 62 -0.59 1.89 -24.58
CA LYS A 62 -0.57 1.72 -26.05
C LYS A 62 -1.94 1.39 -26.62
N LEU A 63 -2.83 0.81 -25.82
CA LEU A 63 -4.15 0.35 -26.25
C LEU A 63 -5.25 1.39 -25.95
N VAL A 64 -5.06 2.20 -24.91
CA VAL A 64 -6.08 3.11 -24.38
C VAL A 64 -5.52 4.53 -24.34
N SER A 65 -6.35 5.51 -24.71
CA SER A 65 -6.00 6.93 -24.60
C SER A 65 -5.66 7.33 -23.17
N GLU A 66 -4.60 8.11 -23.00
CA GLU A 66 -4.15 8.66 -21.72
C GLU A 66 -5.27 9.40 -20.96
N ARG A 67 -6.18 10.08 -21.69
CA ARG A 67 -7.34 10.75 -21.08
C ARG A 67 -8.25 9.77 -20.35
N VAL A 68 -8.51 8.60 -20.95
CA VAL A 68 -9.36 7.57 -20.37
C VAL A 68 -8.66 6.93 -19.16
N ILE A 69 -7.36 6.68 -19.27
CA ILE A 69 -6.55 6.14 -18.16
C ILE A 69 -6.62 7.08 -16.95
N HIS A 70 -6.43 8.39 -17.14
CA HIS A 70 -6.52 9.36 -16.05
C HIS A 70 -7.94 9.48 -15.47
N ALA A 71 -8.96 9.52 -16.34
CA ALA A 71 -10.34 9.63 -15.88
C ALA A 71 -10.77 8.42 -15.04
N VAL A 72 -10.48 7.21 -15.52
CA VAL A 72 -10.80 5.96 -14.81
C VAL A 72 -9.95 5.84 -13.54
N GLY A 73 -8.65 6.11 -13.62
CA GLY A 73 -7.76 6.07 -12.45
C GLY A 73 -8.22 7.03 -11.35
N GLY A 74 -8.61 8.25 -11.71
CA GLY A 74 -9.17 9.23 -10.77
C GLY A 74 -10.50 8.78 -10.18
N ALA A 75 -11.42 8.25 -10.99
CA ALA A 75 -12.70 7.73 -10.51
C ALA A 75 -12.52 6.56 -9.53
N VAL A 76 -11.63 5.62 -9.83
CA VAL A 76 -11.29 4.50 -8.95
C VAL A 76 -10.66 5.01 -7.66
N PHE A 77 -9.75 5.98 -7.72
CA PHE A 77 -9.13 6.57 -6.53
C PHE A 77 -10.16 7.25 -5.61
N ILE A 78 -11.11 8.01 -6.16
CA ILE A 78 -12.21 8.61 -5.41
C ILE A 78 -13.10 7.53 -4.79
N ALA A 79 -13.45 6.48 -5.54
CA ALA A 79 -14.27 5.39 -5.02
C ALA A 79 -13.60 4.68 -3.83
N PHE A 80 -12.30 4.37 -3.92
CA PHE A 80 -11.54 3.82 -2.80
C PHE A 80 -11.43 4.80 -1.63
N GLY A 81 -11.24 6.10 -1.90
CA GLY A 81 -11.22 7.12 -0.85
C GLY A 81 -12.53 7.20 -0.08
N ILE A 82 -13.67 7.20 -0.78
CA ILE A 82 -15.01 7.17 -0.16
C ILE A 82 -15.20 5.88 0.63
N TRP A 83 -14.82 4.73 0.07
CA TRP A 83 -14.94 3.45 0.76
C TRP A 83 -14.09 3.42 2.04
N MET A 84 -12.85 3.94 1.99
CA MET A 84 -11.98 4.03 3.15
C MET A 84 -12.56 4.96 4.23
N LEU A 85 -13.12 6.10 3.84
CA LEU A 85 -13.81 7.00 4.78
C LEU A 85 -15.03 6.33 5.42
N TYR A 86 -15.83 5.62 4.62
CA TYR A 86 -16.99 4.87 5.13
C TYR A 86 -16.57 3.78 6.13
N ALA A 87 -15.52 3.01 5.80
CA ALA A 87 -14.96 1.98 6.67
C ALA A 87 -14.37 2.56 7.96
N ALA A 88 -13.76 3.75 7.90
CA ALA A 88 -13.23 4.43 9.07
C ALA A 88 -14.33 4.90 10.04
N VAL A 89 -15.48 5.36 9.53
CA VAL A 89 -16.60 5.85 10.35
C VAL A 89 -17.46 4.71 10.92
N ARG A 90 -17.47 3.54 10.27
CA ARG A 90 -18.16 2.33 10.74
C ARG A 90 -17.14 1.25 11.05
N PRO A 91 -16.46 1.28 12.22
CA PRO A 91 -15.63 0.18 12.64
C PRO A 91 -16.44 -1.11 12.53
N GLY A 92 -15.90 -2.09 11.82
CA GLY A 92 -16.62 -3.33 11.52
C GLY A 92 -17.05 -4.06 12.79
N ALA A 93 -18.07 -4.90 12.67
CA ALA A 93 -18.59 -5.70 13.78
C ALA A 93 -17.52 -6.63 14.44
N ASP A 94 -16.37 -6.80 13.79
CA ASP A 94 -15.17 -7.47 14.28
C ASP A 94 -14.36 -6.64 15.30
N VAL A 95 -14.49 -5.32 15.29
CA VAL A 95 -13.81 -4.40 16.21
C VAL A 95 -14.67 -4.07 17.43
N GLU A 96 -16.01 -4.17 17.30
CA GLU A 96 -16.97 -3.95 18.39
C GLU A 96 -16.64 -4.73 19.70
N PRO A 97 -16.26 -6.02 19.65
CA PRO A 97 -15.91 -6.78 20.86
C PRO A 97 -14.66 -6.23 21.54
N ILE A 98 -13.70 -5.72 20.77
CA ILE A 98 -12.43 -5.16 21.26
C ILE A 98 -12.68 -3.79 21.90
N LEU A 99 -13.52 -2.95 21.29
CA LEU A 99 -13.91 -1.66 21.84
C LEU A 99 -14.69 -1.82 23.13
N LYS A 100 -15.65 -2.75 23.18
CA LYS A 100 -16.40 -3.07 24.40
C LYS A 100 -15.50 -3.64 25.50
N ALA A 101 -14.51 -4.47 25.15
CA ALA A 101 -13.53 -4.97 26.12
C ALA A 101 -12.61 -3.85 26.66
N ALA A 102 -12.26 -2.88 25.82
CA ALA A 102 -11.48 -1.71 26.24
C ALA A 102 -12.28 -0.77 27.16
N GLU A 103 -13.57 -0.54 26.89
CA GLU A 103 -14.46 0.25 27.75
C GLU A 103 -14.81 -0.45 29.08
N GLN A 104 -14.81 -1.79 29.12
CA GLN A 104 -15.09 -2.57 30.32
C GLN A 104 -13.87 -2.77 31.23
N THR A 105 -12.69 -2.28 30.84
CA THR A 105 -11.54 -2.25 31.75
C THR A 105 -11.84 -1.23 32.85
N PRO A 106 -11.97 -1.63 34.13
CA PRO A 106 -12.28 -0.69 35.20
C PRO A 106 -11.21 0.39 35.23
N ASP A 107 -11.63 1.65 35.37
CA ASP A 107 -10.74 2.78 35.62
C ASP A 107 -9.92 2.45 36.88
N ASN A 108 -8.74 1.88 36.67
CA ASN A 108 -7.88 1.41 37.74
C ASN A 108 -7.21 2.66 38.31
N PRO A 109 -7.44 2.99 39.60
CA PRO A 109 -6.80 4.14 40.21
C PRO A 109 -5.26 4.04 40.19
#